data_AF-A0A177AVK4-F1
#
_entry.id   AF-A0A177AVK4-F1
#
_cell.length_a   1.000
_cell.length_b   1.000
_cell.length_c   1.000
_cell.angle_alpha   90.00
_cell.angle_beta   90.00
_cell.angle_gamma   90.00
#
_symmetry.space_group_name_H-M   'P 1'
#
loop_
_entity.id
_entity.type
_entity.pdbx_description
1 polymer ?
#
loop_
_entity_poly.entity_id
_entity_poly.type
_entity_poly.pdbx_seq_one_letter_code
_entity_poly.pdbx_strand_id
1 'polypeptide(L)'
;MTILTDFRFRKNLFTKLDNEKLKISILFFVLGIYYFVHLCKYQNSQKTYISDNALLPGLARPIFTHQKELNLEIMHYKKLRNMKEKLTFLKEKFDKMQLKNFVQGFQSHYIFNNNTFGENFFVYIPSKRSTGLGKIFSD
;
A
#
# COMPACT_ATOMS: atom_id res chain seq x y z
N MET A 1 33.18 -12.20 22.61
CA MET A 1 33.40 -10.96 21.83
C MET A 1 34.89 -10.71 21.51
N THR A 2 35.74 -11.74 21.49
CA THR A 2 37.21 -11.62 21.38
C THR A 2 37.77 -11.96 19.99
N ILE A 3 36.92 -12.46 19.08
CA ILE A 3 37.30 -12.89 17.73
C ILE A 3 37.48 -11.70 16.78
N LEU A 4 36.80 -10.59 17.07
CA LEU A 4 36.87 -9.35 16.28
C LEU A 4 37.93 -8.37 16.78
N THR A 5 38.65 -8.66 17.86
CA THR A 5 39.67 -7.75 18.43
C THR A 5 41.10 -8.15 18.06
N ASP A 6 41.38 -9.42 17.75
CA ASP A 6 42.72 -9.88 17.37
C ASP A 6 43.07 -9.51 15.92
N PHE A 7 44.16 -8.75 15.74
CA PHE A 7 44.64 -8.27 14.45
C PHE A 7 45.23 -9.39 13.57
N ARG A 8 45.90 -10.38 14.18
CA ARG A 8 46.50 -11.50 13.44
C ARG A 8 45.43 -12.45 12.90
N PHE A 9 44.41 -12.72 13.72
CA PHE A 9 43.26 -13.51 13.31
C PHE A 9 42.48 -12.83 12.18
N ARG A 10 42.26 -11.51 12.28
CA ARG A 10 41.59 -10.73 11.22
C ARG A 10 42.34 -10.77 9.90
N LYS A 11 43.67 -10.55 9.90
CA LYS A 11 44.48 -10.60 8.67
C LYS A 11 44.39 -11.97 7.99
N ASN A 12 44.42 -13.06 8.76
CA ASN A 12 44.29 -14.42 8.25
C ASN A 12 42.86 -14.75 7.75
N LEU A 13 41.84 -14.19 8.38
CA LEU A 13 40.45 -14.30 7.93
C LEU A 13 40.26 -13.56 6.61
N PHE A 14 40.75 -12.32 6.51
CA PHE A 14 40.64 -11.52 5.29
C PHE A 14 41.39 -12.13 4.11
N THR A 15 42.59 -12.67 4.30
CA THR A 15 43.30 -13.38 3.22
C THR A 15 42.57 -14.64 2.78
N LYS A 16 41.99 -15.41 3.71
CA LYS A 16 41.14 -16.56 3.35
C LYS A 16 39.86 -16.15 2.61
N LEU A 17 39.21 -15.07 3.03
CA LEU A 17 38.03 -14.52 2.36
C LEU A 17 38.36 -13.96 0.98
N ASP A 18 39.53 -13.32 0.80
CA ASP A 18 39.96 -12.76 -0.48
C ASP A 18 40.35 -13.88 -1.47
N ASN A 19 40.98 -14.95 -0.99
CA ASN A 19 41.29 -16.13 -1.79
C ASN A 19 40.03 -16.87 -2.28
N GLU A 20 38.96 -16.87 -1.48
CA GLU A 20 37.70 -17.56 -1.79
C GLU A 20 36.57 -16.62 -2.22
N LYS A 21 36.88 -15.33 -2.47
CA LYS A 21 35.88 -14.29 -2.72
C LYS A 21 34.93 -14.61 -3.87
N LEU A 22 35.45 -15.28 -4.90
CA LEU A 22 34.66 -15.64 -6.08
C LEU A 22 33.64 -16.73 -5.74
N LYS A 23 34.03 -17.76 -4.96
CA LYS A 23 33.10 -18.80 -4.51
C LYS A 23 32.06 -18.24 -3.54
N ILE A 24 32.46 -17.34 -2.65
CA ILE A 24 31.57 -16.66 -1.72
C ILE A 24 30.57 -15.77 -2.48
N SER A 25 31.03 -15.02 -3.48
CA SER A 25 30.16 -14.17 -4.31
C SER A 25 29.16 -15.00 -5.11
N ILE A 26 29.58 -16.13 -5.67
CA ILE A 26 28.68 -17.07 -6.37
C ILE A 26 27.65 -17.64 -5.39
N LEU A 27 28.07 -18.02 -4.18
CA LEU A 27 27.16 -18.52 -3.14
C LEU A 27 26.11 -17.46 -2.77
N PHE A 28 26.50 -16.22 -2.52
CA PHE A 28 25.56 -15.14 -2.23
C PHE A 28 24.64 -14.81 -3.41
N PHE A 29 25.14 -14.89 -4.63
CA PHE A 29 24.33 -14.70 -5.84
C PHE A 29 23.24 -15.78 -5.96
N VAL A 30 23.60 -17.05 -5.77
CA VAL A 30 22.65 -18.18 -5.79
C VAL A 30 21.64 -18.07 -4.64
N LEU A 31 22.09 -17.72 -3.44
CA LEU A 31 21.19 -17.46 -2.29
C LEU A 31 20.24 -16.29 -2.56
N GLY A 32 20.72 -15.23 -3.22
CA GLY A 32 19.91 -14.09 -3.63
C GLY A 32 18.84 -14.47 -4.65
N ILE A 33 19.19 -15.24 -5.68
CA ILE A 33 18.22 -15.76 -6.66
C ILE A 33 17.19 -16.65 -5.96
N TYR A 34 17.63 -17.57 -5.10
CA TYR A 34 16.73 -18.46 -4.36
C TYR A 34 15.75 -17.66 -3.49
N TYR A 35 16.26 -16.65 -2.76
CA TYR A 35 15.44 -15.77 -1.94
C TYR A 35 14.45 -14.97 -2.79
N PHE A 36 14.88 -14.44 -3.94
CA PHE A 36 14.02 -13.72 -4.87
C PHE A 36 12.89 -14.60 -5.42
N VAL A 37 13.21 -15.81 -5.89
CA VAL A 37 12.21 -16.80 -6.35
C VAL A 37 11.25 -17.18 -5.21
N HIS A 38 11.76 -17.29 -3.99
CA HIS A 38 10.95 -17.57 -2.80
C HIS A 38 10.01 -16.43 -2.42
N LEU A 39 10.41 -15.17 -2.66
CA LEU A 39 9.56 -13.98 -2.52
C LEU A 39 8.45 -13.92 -3.59
N CYS A 40 8.75 -14.34 -4.83
CA CYS A 40 7.76 -14.38 -5.90
C CYS A 40 6.65 -15.41 -5.67
N LYS A 41 6.85 -16.41 -4.80
CA LYS A 41 5.78 -17.33 -4.42
C LYS A 41 4.67 -16.56 -3.69
N TYR A 42 3.44 -16.70 -4.21
CA TYR A 42 2.24 -15.95 -3.82
C TYR A 42 2.01 -15.85 -2.30
N GLN A 43 2.32 -16.91 -1.55
CA GLN A 43 2.15 -16.95 -0.08
C GLN A 43 3.11 -16.02 0.69
N ASN A 44 4.27 -15.68 0.13
CA ASN A 44 5.25 -14.77 0.75
C ASN A 44 5.13 -13.34 0.23
N SER A 45 4.73 -13.16 -1.03
CA SER A 45 4.45 -11.84 -1.62
C SER A 45 3.41 -11.05 -0.81
N GLN A 46 2.40 -11.72 -0.23
CA GLN A 46 1.43 -11.06 0.66
C GLN A 46 2.06 -10.47 1.94
N LYS A 47 3.19 -11.00 2.40
CA LYS A 47 3.91 -10.50 3.60
C LYS A 47 4.91 -9.39 3.27
N THR A 48 5.35 -9.29 2.02
CA THR A 48 6.34 -8.30 1.54
C THR A 48 5.76 -7.27 0.58
N TYR A 49 4.44 -7.28 0.37
CA TYR A 49 3.74 -6.24 -0.37
C TYR A 49 3.79 -4.92 0.41
N ILE A 50 4.79 -4.10 0.07
CA ILE A 50 4.79 -2.67 0.41
C ILE A 50 3.89 -2.03 -0.63
N SER A 51 2.62 -1.79 -0.27
CA SER A 51 1.78 -0.97 -1.13
C SER A 51 2.37 0.44 -1.14
N ASP A 52 2.41 1.11 -2.29
CA ASP A 52 2.76 2.55 -2.36
C ASP A 52 1.76 3.44 -1.58
N ASN A 53 0.72 2.84 -0.99
CA ASN A 53 -0.22 3.41 -0.04
C ASN A 53 -0.11 2.76 1.35
N ALA A 54 1.03 2.18 1.71
CA ALA A 54 1.25 1.56 3.00
C ALA A 54 1.26 2.67 4.05
N LEU A 55 0.05 3.05 4.49
CA LEU A 55 -0.15 3.66 5.79
C LEU A 55 0.68 2.84 6.76
N LEU A 56 1.77 3.43 7.26
CA LEU A 56 2.72 2.76 8.12
C LEU A 56 1.93 1.96 9.17
N PRO A 57 2.14 0.63 9.29
CA PRO A 57 1.43 -0.16 10.27
C PRO A 57 1.69 0.45 11.66
N GLY A 58 0.62 0.95 12.30
CA GLY A 58 0.69 1.74 13.55
C GLY A 58 0.27 3.21 13.42
N LEU A 59 0.25 3.80 12.21
CA LEU A 59 -0.25 5.17 11.96
C LEU A 59 -1.69 5.18 11.42
N ALA A 60 -2.13 4.11 10.76
CA ALA A 60 -3.54 3.96 10.39
C ALA A 60 -4.34 3.36 11.54
N ARG A 61 -5.39 4.08 11.96
CA ARG A 61 -6.45 3.49 12.79
C ARG A 61 -7.43 2.79 11.84
N PRO A 62 -7.54 1.45 11.88
CA PRO A 62 -8.49 0.74 11.03
C PRO A 62 -9.91 1.16 11.42
N ILE A 63 -10.71 1.57 10.43
CA ILE A 63 -12.12 1.94 10.64
C ILE A 63 -12.97 0.70 10.90
N PHE A 64 -12.58 -0.43 10.30
CA PHE A 64 -13.17 -1.74 10.55
C PHE A 64 -12.12 -2.63 11.19
N THR A 65 -12.34 -2.99 12.45
CA THR A 65 -11.48 -3.92 13.18
C THR A 65 -11.91 -5.38 12.97
N HIS A 66 -13.18 -5.59 12.62
CA HIS A 66 -13.76 -6.92 12.42
C HIS A 66 -14.30 -7.10 11.00
N GLN A 67 -13.90 -8.20 10.34
CA GLN A 67 -14.38 -8.57 9.01
C GLN A 67 -15.92 -8.63 8.92
N LYS A 68 -16.59 -8.98 10.02
CA LYS A 68 -18.06 -9.04 10.10
C LYS A 68 -18.71 -7.68 9.86
N GLU A 69 -18.13 -6.61 10.40
CA GLU A 69 -18.64 -5.24 10.23
C GLU A 69 -18.53 -4.78 8.78
N LEU A 70 -17.37 -5.03 8.17
CA LEU A 70 -17.14 -4.76 6.75
C LEU A 70 -18.13 -5.54 5.86
N ASN A 71 -18.35 -6.82 6.17
CA ASN A 71 -19.28 -7.65 5.41
C ASN A 71 -20.73 -7.14 5.51
N LEU A 72 -21.15 -6.65 6.67
CA LEU A 72 -22.49 -6.06 6.85
C LEU A 72 -22.67 -4.79 6.01
N GLU A 73 -21.66 -3.92 5.98
CA GLU A 73 -21.65 -2.71 5.15
C GLU A 73 -21.71 -3.05 3.65
N ILE A 74 -20.92 -4.04 3.21
CA ILE A 74 -20.94 -4.51 1.82
C ILE A 74 -22.31 -5.11 1.46
N MET A 75 -22.91 -5.90 2.36
CA MET A 75 -24.25 -6.44 2.16
C MET A 75 -25.30 -5.33 2.07
N HIS A 76 -25.22 -4.30 2.93
CA HIS A 76 -26.10 -3.16 2.87
C HIS A 76 -25.97 -2.41 1.52
N TYR A 77 -24.73 -2.12 1.11
CA TYR A 77 -24.45 -1.49 -0.19
C TYR A 77 -24.99 -2.30 -1.38
N LYS A 78 -24.86 -3.63 -1.34
CA LYS A 78 -25.39 -4.52 -2.39
C LYS A 78 -26.91 -4.55 -2.45
N LYS A 79 -27.61 -4.29 -1.34
CA LYS A 79 -29.08 -4.23 -1.28
C LYS A 79 -29.66 -2.96 -1.89
N LEU A 80 -28.88 -1.89 -2.02
CA LEU A 80 -29.30 -0.65 -2.67
C LEU A 80 -29.57 -0.91 -4.15
N ARG A 81 -30.75 -0.50 -4.63
CA ARG A 81 -31.21 -0.83 -5.99
C ARG A 81 -30.68 0.16 -7.01
N ASN A 82 -30.65 1.44 -6.66
CA ASN A 82 -30.32 2.51 -7.59
C ASN A 82 -28.88 3.02 -7.40
N MET A 83 -28.23 3.44 -8.50
CA MET A 83 -26.89 4.02 -8.43
C MET A 83 -26.87 5.33 -7.63
N LYS A 84 -27.96 6.10 -7.67
CA LYS A 84 -28.10 7.33 -6.87
C LYS A 84 -28.09 7.04 -5.36
N GLU A 85 -28.82 6.02 -4.92
CA GLU A 85 -28.83 5.58 -3.51
C GLU A 85 -27.45 5.08 -3.07
N LYS A 86 -26.77 4.31 -3.94
CA LYS A 86 -25.40 3.85 -3.70
C LYS A 86 -24.43 5.02 -3.55
N LEU A 87 -24.53 6.02 -4.42
CA LEU A 87 -23.69 7.22 -4.37
C LEU A 87 -23.95 8.01 -3.08
N THR A 88 -25.21 8.23 -2.70
CA THR A 88 -25.57 8.93 -1.45
C THR A 88 -25.04 8.18 -0.23
N PHE A 89 -25.21 6.86 -0.18
CA PHE A 89 -24.68 6.04 0.89
C PHE A 89 -23.15 6.16 1.01
N LEU A 90 -22.43 6.09 -0.11
CA LEU A 90 -20.98 6.25 -0.12
C LEU A 90 -20.57 7.65 0.33
N LYS A 91 -21.22 8.71 -0.17
CA LYS A 91 -20.96 10.09 0.26
C LYS A 91 -21.12 10.26 1.76
N GLU A 92 -22.28 9.88 2.31
CA GLU A 92 -22.54 9.98 3.75
C GLU A 92 -21.53 9.17 4.57
N LYS A 93 -21.13 8.00 4.08
CA LYS A 93 -20.15 7.15 4.76
C LYS A 93 -18.77 7.81 4.78
N PHE A 94 -18.30 8.32 3.65
CA PHE A 94 -16.99 8.97 3.54
C PHE A 94 -16.96 10.33 4.22
N ASP A 95 -18.07 11.08 4.23
CA ASP A 95 -18.21 12.32 4.99
C ASP A 95 -18.10 12.07 6.50
N LYS A 96 -18.76 11.01 7.01
CA LYS A 96 -18.60 10.58 8.41
C LYS A 96 -17.16 10.18 8.75
N MET A 97 -16.39 9.71 7.77
CA MET A 97 -14.97 9.41 7.91
C MET A 97 -14.07 10.65 7.77
N GLN A 98 -14.65 11.84 7.62
CA GLN A 98 -13.94 13.10 7.35
C GLN A 98 -13.07 13.04 6.09
N LEU A 99 -13.44 12.20 5.13
CA LEU A 99 -12.77 12.08 3.85
C LEU A 99 -13.42 13.02 2.85
N LYS A 100 -12.58 13.78 2.14
CA LYS A 100 -13.08 14.66 1.09
C LYS A 100 -13.47 13.82 -0.12
N ASN A 101 -14.64 14.12 -0.66
CA ASN A 101 -15.15 13.43 -1.84
C ASN A 101 -15.62 14.44 -2.89
N PHE A 102 -15.64 14.01 -4.15
CA PHE A 102 -16.19 14.78 -5.25
C PHE A 102 -16.76 13.86 -6.33
N VAL A 103 -17.72 14.37 -7.10
CA VAL A 103 -18.33 13.66 -8.22
C VAL A 103 -17.98 14.40 -9.50
N GLN A 104 -17.51 13.66 -10.50
CA GLN A 104 -17.23 14.17 -11.84
C GLN A 104 -18.15 13.49 -12.84
N GLY A 105 -19.08 14.25 -13.42
CA GLY A 105 -19.85 13.77 -14.57
C GLY A 105 -18.97 13.64 -15.80
N PHE A 106 -19.21 12.61 -16.61
CA PHE A 106 -18.58 12.43 -17.90
C PHE A 106 -19.60 12.01 -18.95
N GLN A 107 -19.28 12.33 -20.21
CA GLN A 107 -19.96 11.83 -21.38
C GLN A 107 -18.93 11.14 -22.25
N SER A 108 -19.15 9.86 -22.57
CA SER A 108 -18.31 9.11 -23.48
C SER A 108 -19.07 8.86 -24.78
N HIS A 109 -18.47 9.29 -25.90
CA HIS A 109 -18.90 8.89 -27.23
C HIS A 109 -18.16 7.61 -27.60
N TYR A 110 -18.87 6.50 -27.70
CA TYR A 110 -18.33 5.28 -28.28
C TYR A 110 -18.71 5.21 -29.75
N ILE A 111 -17.74 4.91 -30.62
CA ILE A 111 -17.89 4.94 -32.09
C ILE A 111 -19.04 4.03 -32.60
N PHE A 112 -19.40 2.99 -31.83
CA PHE A 112 -20.44 2.02 -32.18
C PHE A 112 -21.62 1.98 -31.19
N ASN A 113 -21.72 2.92 -30.25
CA ASN A 113 -22.78 2.92 -29.25
C ASN A 113 -23.27 4.33 -28.92
N ASN A 114 -24.53 4.45 -28.49
CA ASN A 114 -25.09 5.72 -28.04
C ASN A 114 -24.23 6.39 -26.96
N ASN A 115 -24.33 7.72 -26.88
CA ASN A 115 -23.67 8.52 -25.86
C ASN A 115 -23.94 7.96 -24.47
N THR A 116 -22.87 7.52 -23.80
CA THR A 116 -22.96 7.07 -22.42
C THR A 116 -22.65 8.24 -21.50
N PHE A 117 -23.60 8.56 -20.64
CA PHE A 117 -23.41 9.51 -19.55
C PHE A 117 -23.12 8.70 -18.29
N GLY A 118 -22.15 9.17 -17.50
CA GLY A 118 -21.78 8.52 -16.26
C GLY A 118 -21.24 9.52 -15.25
N GLU A 119 -21.07 9.04 -14.03
CA GLU A 119 -20.50 9.82 -12.94
C GLU A 119 -19.38 9.01 -12.31
N ASN A 120 -18.20 9.62 -12.19
CA ASN A 120 -17.11 9.09 -11.40
C ASN A 120 -17.18 9.68 -10.00
N PHE A 121 -17.14 8.82 -9.00
CA PHE A 121 -17.07 9.21 -7.60
C PHE A 121 -15.65 9.02 -7.08
N PHE A 122 -15.06 10.10 -6.59
CA PHE A 122 -13.70 10.12 -6.07
C PHE A 122 -13.69 10.44 -4.59
N VAL A 123 -12.85 9.74 -3.85
CA VAL A 123 -12.59 9.96 -2.43
C VAL A 123 -11.09 10.11 -2.26
N TYR A 124 -10.67 11.12 -1.53
CA TYR A 124 -9.25 11.35 -1.26
C TYR A 124 -9.02 11.66 0.21
N ILE A 125 -7.92 11.11 0.72
CA ILE A 125 -7.40 11.40 2.05
C ILE A 125 -6.48 12.60 1.90
N PRO A 126 -6.82 13.80 2.42
CA PRO A 126 -5.90 14.91 2.38
C PRO A 126 -4.68 14.56 3.23
N SER A 127 -3.49 14.54 2.61
CA SER A 127 -2.26 14.49 3.41
C SER A 127 -2.21 15.77 4.24
N LYS A 128 -2.04 15.65 5.56
CA LYS A 128 -1.60 16.78 6.37
C LYS A 128 -0.20 17.12 5.89
N ARG A 129 -0.09 18.11 5.00
CA ARG A 129 1.21 18.67 4.66
C ARG A 129 1.80 19.20 5.97
N SER A 130 2.95 18.66 6.39
CA SER A 130 3.79 19.30 7.40
C SER A 130 4.46 20.53 6.79
N THR A 131 3.67 21.40 6.17
CA THR A 131 4.10 22.75 5.85
C THR A 131 4.00 23.52 7.16
N GLY A 132 5.15 23.93 7.69
CA GLY A 132 5.27 24.92 8.76
C GLY A 132 4.76 26.31 8.34
N LEU A 133 3.59 26.36 7.69
CA LEU A 133 2.79 27.54 7.42
C LEU A 133 1.50 27.30 8.20
N GLY A 134 1.52 27.83 9.42
CA GLY A 134 0.44 27.72 10.37
C GLY A 134 -0.84 28.36 9.86
N LYS A 135 -1.91 28.14 10.63
CA LYS A 135 -3.05 29.05 10.83
C LYS A 135 -3.04 30.29 9.94
N ILE A 136 -3.49 30.16 8.71
CA ILE A 136 -4.03 31.29 7.96
C ILE A 136 -5.29 30.70 7.32
N PHE A 137 -6.44 31.26 7.70
CA PHE A 137 -7.80 30.87 7.30
C PHE A 137 -8.46 29.72 8.08
N SER A 138 -8.89 30.06 9.30
CA SER A 138 -10.14 29.54 9.85
C SER A 138 -10.69 30.56 10.86
N ASP A 139 -11.36 31.58 10.33
CA ASP A 139 -12.57 32.18 10.90
C ASP A 139 -13.68 32.01 9.85
#